data_AF-A7VE27-F1
#
_entry.id   AF-A7VE27-F1
#
_cell.length_a   1.000
_cell.length_b   1.000
_cell.length_c   1.000
_cell.angle_alpha   90.00
_cell.angle_beta   90.00
_cell.angle_gamma   90.00
#
_symmetry.space_group_name_H-M   'P 1'
#
loop_
_entity.id
_entity.type
_entity.pdbx_description
1 polymer ?
#
loop_
_entity_poly.entity_id
_entity_poly.type
_entity_poly.pdbx_seq_one_letter_code
_entity_poly.pdbx_strand_id
1 'polypeptide(L)'
;MDWRDFDESIIEYFNKKLPDEDKIQFECVETEKERGVDIFMKKNGVSAPIPYADDCTDRDTTLRSIQEYLSPQYQLRWYMGSLGSDTLAFCIYPTSEWEQIEQEFGAEKVAYYFAPVQANSVMFEMDMNEVFALLEQRGDA
;
A
#
# COMPACT_ATOMS: atom_id res chain seq x y z
N MET A 1 -8.68 -4.47 -1.98
CA MET A 1 -9.03 -3.31 -1.13
C MET A 1 -9.91 -2.43 -1.96
N ASP A 2 -11.11 -2.20 -1.45
CA ASP A 2 -12.09 -1.32 -2.07
C ASP A 2 -11.78 0.13 -1.69
N TRP A 3 -12.13 1.08 -2.54
CA TRP A 3 -11.94 2.51 -2.23
C TRP A 3 -12.75 2.97 -0.99
N ARG A 4 -13.77 2.20 -0.59
CA ARG A 4 -14.59 2.45 0.60
C ARG A 4 -14.07 1.80 1.88
N ASP A 5 -12.99 1.01 1.79
CA ASP A 5 -12.40 0.40 2.99
C ASP A 5 -11.83 1.51 3.88
N PHE A 6 -12.10 1.43 5.18
CA PHE A 6 -11.47 2.30 6.17
C PHE A 6 -9.97 2.01 6.28
N ASP A 7 -9.18 3.04 6.55
CA ASP A 7 -7.72 2.94 6.58
C ASP A 7 -7.20 1.94 7.63
N GLU A 8 -7.85 1.81 8.80
CA GLU A 8 -7.51 0.78 9.78
C GLU A 8 -7.78 -0.64 9.26
N SER A 9 -8.84 -0.82 8.46
CA SER A 9 -9.19 -2.11 7.86
C SER A 9 -8.14 -2.58 6.85
N ILE A 10 -7.43 -1.64 6.23
CA ILE A 10 -6.30 -1.93 5.33
C ILE A 10 -5.12 -2.50 6.12
N ILE A 11 -4.79 -1.90 7.26
CA ILE A 11 -3.73 -2.42 8.15
C ILE A 11 -4.11 -3.82 8.66
N GLU A 12 -5.37 -4.00 9.09
CA GLU A 12 -5.88 -5.31 9.51
C GLU A 12 -5.82 -6.36 8.39
N TYR A 13 -6.10 -5.96 7.14
CA TYR A 13 -6.00 -6.86 5.99
C TYR A 13 -4.58 -7.41 5.84
N PHE A 14 -3.55 -6.56 5.92
CA PHE A 14 -2.16 -7.02 5.85
C PHE A 14 -1.72 -7.80 7.08
N ASN A 15 -2.20 -7.45 8.28
CA ASN A 15 -1.95 -8.22 9.50
C ASN A 15 -2.50 -9.65 9.42
N LYS A 16 -3.53 -9.91 8.62
CA LYS A 16 -4.01 -11.29 8.35
C LYS A 16 -3.09 -12.09 7.45
N LYS A 17 -2.15 -11.45 6.76
CA LYS A 17 -1.18 -12.06 5.83
C LYS A 17 0.22 -12.19 6.41
N LEU A 18 0.54 -11.37 7.41
CA LEU A 18 1.82 -11.38 8.12
C LEU A 18 1.85 -12.44 9.24
N PRO A 19 3.01 -13.03 9.51
CA PRO A 19 3.19 -13.85 10.71
C PRO A 19 3.04 -12.99 11.98
N ASP A 20 2.73 -13.61 13.12
CA ASP A 20 2.37 -12.91 14.35
C ASP A 20 3.47 -11.94 14.83
N GLU A 21 4.74 -12.32 14.67
CA GLU A 21 5.91 -11.52 15.02
C GLU A 21 6.09 -10.25 14.17
N ASP A 22 5.58 -10.24 12.94
CA ASP A 22 5.75 -9.15 11.98
C ASP A 22 4.48 -8.30 11.82
N LYS A 23 3.41 -8.60 12.57
CA LYS A 23 2.18 -7.81 12.55
C LYS A 23 2.46 -6.35 12.90
N ILE A 24 1.84 -5.46 12.14
CA ILE A 24 1.82 -4.02 12.36
C ILE A 24 1.00 -3.76 13.61
N GLN A 25 1.65 -3.21 14.63
CA GLN A 25 0.97 -2.71 15.82
C GLN A 25 0.48 -1.30 15.54
N PHE A 26 -0.80 -1.02 15.76
CA PHE A 26 -1.36 0.30 15.54
C PHE A 26 -2.44 0.65 16.55
N GLU A 27 -2.77 1.93 16.64
CA GLU A 27 -3.89 2.47 17.42
C GLU A 27 -4.58 3.59 16.65
N CYS A 28 -5.90 3.69 16.80
CA CYS A 28 -6.70 4.77 16.25
C CYS A 28 -7.06 5.73 17.38
N VAL A 29 -6.87 7.03 17.16
CA VAL A 29 -7.13 8.10 18.13
C VAL A 29 -8.01 9.15 17.47
N GLU A 30 -9.12 9.51 18.11
CA GLU A 30 -9.96 10.61 17.64
C GLU A 30 -9.18 11.93 17.63
N THR A 31 -9.42 12.76 16.61
CA THR A 31 -8.74 14.04 16.43
C THR A 31 -9.74 15.13 16.10
N GLU A 32 -9.49 16.36 16.57
CA GLU A 32 -10.35 17.53 16.30
C GLU A 32 -10.23 18.03 14.86
N LYS A 33 -9.34 17.43 14.06
CA LYS A 33 -9.18 17.76 12.65
C LYS A 33 -10.30 17.15 11.83
N GLU A 34 -10.54 17.69 10.64
CA GLU A 34 -11.67 17.27 9.78
C GLU A 34 -11.60 15.79 9.40
N ARG A 35 -10.40 15.22 9.28
CA ARG A 35 -10.20 13.77 9.08
C ARG A 35 -10.76 12.87 10.20
N GLY A 36 -11.06 13.42 11.39
CA GLY A 36 -11.74 12.74 12.50
C GLY A 36 -10.94 11.68 13.26
N VAL A 37 -9.99 11.01 12.62
CA VAL A 37 -9.12 9.99 13.24
C VAL A 37 -7.65 10.17 12.83
N ASP A 38 -6.76 9.93 13.78
CA ASP A 38 -5.33 9.71 13.57
C ASP A 38 -4.99 8.24 13.83
N ILE A 39 -4.26 7.61 12.90
CA ILE A 39 -3.76 6.24 13.05
C ILE A 39 -2.27 6.29 13.36
N PHE A 40 -1.86 5.68 14.47
CA PHE A 40 -0.46 5.60 14.89
C PHE A 40 0.04 4.17 14.75
N MET A 41 1.19 3.99 14.11
CA MET A 41 1.88 2.70 14.01
C MET A 41 3.07 2.63 14.97
N LYS A 42 3.22 1.49 15.65
CA LYS A 42 4.22 1.26 16.69
C LYS A 42 5.32 0.33 16.19
N LYS A 43 6.52 0.86 15.94
CA LYS A 43 7.71 0.09 15.52
C LYS A 43 8.84 0.30 16.51
N ASN A 44 9.42 -0.79 17.03
CA ASN A 44 10.58 -0.75 17.93
C ASN A 44 10.39 0.18 19.15
N GLY A 45 9.18 0.23 19.72
CA GLY A 45 8.85 1.09 20.85
C GLY A 45 8.59 2.57 20.50
N VAL A 46 8.68 2.94 19.23
CA VAL A 46 8.32 4.27 18.71
C VAL A 46 6.93 4.23 18.10
N SER A 47 6.05 5.11 18.54
CA SER A 47 4.73 5.34 17.93
C SER A 47 4.82 6.55 16.99
N ALA A 48 4.44 6.40 15.72
CA ALA A 48 4.44 7.47 14.73
C ALA A 48 3.09 7.52 14.00
N PRO A 49 2.51 8.71 13.77
CA PRO A 49 1.26 8.84 13.03
C PRO A 49 1.46 8.55 11.54
N ILE A 50 0.45 7.98 10.91
CA ILE A 50 0.33 8.02 9.44
C ILE A 50 0.15 9.49 9.04
N PRO A 51 0.96 10.03 8.10
CA PRO A 51 1.04 11.46 7.83
C PRO A 51 -0.10 11.92 6.91
N TYR A 52 -1.35 11.73 7.34
CA TYR A 52 -2.53 12.22 6.63
C TYR A 52 -2.56 13.75 6.58
N ALA A 53 -3.24 14.29 5.57
CA ALA A 53 -3.63 15.69 5.53
C ALA A 53 -4.69 15.99 6.62
N ASP A 54 -5.00 17.26 6.85
CA ASP A 54 -5.91 17.68 7.93
C ASP A 54 -7.39 17.42 7.62
N ASP A 55 -7.73 17.29 6.34
CA ASP A 55 -9.09 17.15 5.79
C ASP A 55 -9.61 15.71 5.79
N CYS A 56 -8.82 14.74 5.32
CA CYS A 56 -9.24 13.33 5.27
C CYS A 56 -8.08 12.34 5.46
N THR A 57 -8.45 11.11 5.80
CA THR A 57 -7.55 9.96 5.62
C THR A 57 -7.57 9.51 4.16
N ASP A 58 -6.46 8.94 3.69
CA ASP A 58 -6.33 8.48 2.31
C ASP A 58 -5.58 7.15 2.20
N ARG A 59 -6.12 6.29 1.32
CA ARG A 59 -5.65 4.91 1.15
C ARG A 59 -4.22 4.86 0.65
N ASP A 60 -3.82 5.81 -0.18
CA ASP A 60 -2.48 5.84 -0.74
C ASP A 60 -1.43 6.12 0.34
N THR A 61 -1.66 7.10 1.20
CA THR A 61 -0.80 7.39 2.36
C THR A 61 -0.75 6.20 3.30
N THR A 62 -1.89 5.56 3.57
CA THR A 62 -1.95 4.34 4.39
C THR A 62 -1.06 3.23 3.83
N LEU A 63 -1.18 2.93 2.54
CA LEU A 63 -0.39 1.90 1.86
C LEU A 63 1.10 2.22 1.83
N ARG A 64 1.47 3.48 1.57
CA ARG A 64 2.86 3.94 1.60
C ARG A 64 3.45 3.82 3.00
N SER A 65 2.71 4.21 4.04
CA SER A 65 3.17 4.09 5.42
C SER A 65 3.27 2.63 5.87
N ILE A 66 2.37 1.74 5.44
CA ILE A 66 2.51 0.28 5.64
C ILE A 66 3.80 -0.23 4.99
N GLN A 67 4.08 0.13 3.74
CA GLN A 67 5.32 -0.27 3.07
C GLN A 67 6.56 0.26 3.82
N GLU A 68 6.55 1.52 4.26
CA GLU A 68 7.64 2.07 5.06
C GLU A 68 7.83 1.31 6.37
N TYR A 69 6.73 1.00 7.07
CA TYR A 69 6.74 0.25 8.31
C TYR A 69 7.35 -1.15 8.12
N LEU A 70 7.05 -1.83 7.02
CA LEU A 70 7.50 -3.21 6.79
C LEU A 70 8.86 -3.31 6.10
N SER A 71 9.36 -2.20 5.57
CA SER A 71 10.68 -2.12 4.94
C SER A 71 11.81 -2.34 5.97
N PRO A 72 12.90 -3.05 5.61
CA PRO A 72 13.16 -3.68 4.30
C PRO A 72 12.71 -5.15 4.20
N GLN A 73 12.10 -5.70 5.25
CA GLN A 73 11.82 -7.13 5.37
C GLN A 73 10.74 -7.60 4.40
N TYR A 74 9.73 -6.78 4.13
CA TYR A 74 8.66 -7.07 3.19
C TYR A 74 8.54 -5.99 2.12
N GLN A 75 8.07 -6.41 0.94
CA GLN A 75 7.59 -5.52 -0.10
C GLN A 75 6.12 -5.76 -0.39
N LEU A 76 5.38 -4.66 -0.36
CA LEU A 76 4.04 -4.51 -0.86
C LEU A 76 4.11 -4.16 -2.35
N ARG A 77 3.45 -4.96 -3.19
CA ARG A 77 3.35 -4.70 -4.62
C ARG A 77 1.90 -4.68 -5.07
N TRP A 78 1.56 -3.69 -5.89
CA TRP A 78 0.27 -3.54 -6.53
C TRP A 78 0.18 -4.46 -7.75
N TYR A 79 -0.84 -5.31 -7.78
CA TYR A 79 -1.15 -6.09 -8.97
C TYR A 79 -1.77 -5.18 -10.04
N MET A 80 -0.98 -4.88 -11.06
CA MET A 80 -1.30 -3.90 -12.10
C MET A 80 -2.49 -4.30 -12.97
N GLY A 81 -2.89 -5.57 -12.98
CA GLY A 81 -4.14 -5.99 -13.61
C GLY A 81 -5.41 -5.44 -12.93
N SER A 82 -5.27 -4.80 -11.76
CA SER A 82 -6.35 -4.05 -11.09
C SER A 82 -6.32 -2.54 -11.34
N LEU A 83 -5.37 -2.04 -12.14
CA LEU A 83 -5.28 -0.61 -12.49
C LEU A 83 -6.59 -0.08 -13.07
N GLY A 84 -7.06 1.05 -12.54
CA GLY A 84 -8.31 1.69 -12.96
C GLY A 84 -9.59 1.04 -12.40
N SER A 85 -9.45 0.03 -11.53
CA SER A 85 -10.60 -0.57 -10.83
C SER A 85 -10.90 0.16 -9.52
N ASP A 86 -12.19 0.21 -9.16
CA ASP A 86 -12.67 0.60 -7.82
C ASP A 86 -12.13 -0.31 -6.69
N THR A 87 -11.64 -1.51 -7.04
CA THR A 87 -11.00 -2.44 -6.12
C THR A 87 -9.59 -2.79 -6.59
N LEU A 88 -8.58 -2.29 -5.87
CA LEU A 88 -7.18 -2.57 -6.16
C LEU A 88 -6.69 -3.80 -5.41
N ALA A 89 -5.84 -4.59 -6.05
CA ALA A 89 -5.29 -5.84 -5.53
C ALA A 89 -3.81 -5.72 -5.19
N PHE A 90 -3.40 -6.20 -4.02
CA PHE A 90 -2.02 -6.06 -3.54
C PHE A 90 -1.48 -7.38 -2.99
N CYS A 91 -0.17 -7.56 -3.16
CA CYS A 91 0.59 -8.69 -2.66
C CYS A 91 1.64 -8.21 -1.67
N ILE A 92 1.75 -8.90 -0.54
CA ILE A 92 2.77 -8.67 0.47
C ILE A 92 3.60 -9.95 0.61
N TYR A 93 4.89 -9.85 0.35
CA TYR A 93 5.82 -10.96 0.50
C TYR A 93 7.15 -10.48 1.10
N PRO A 94 7.91 -11.37 1.77
CA PRO A 94 9.28 -11.09 2.13
C PRO A 94 10.07 -10.61 0.91
N THR A 95 10.97 -9.63 1.11
CA THR A 95 11.82 -9.11 0.04
C THR A 95 12.61 -10.22 -0.65
N SER A 96 13.09 -11.21 0.11
CA SER A 96 13.81 -12.37 -0.43
C SER A 96 12.95 -13.25 -1.36
N GLU A 97 11.63 -13.32 -1.14
CA GLU A 97 10.72 -14.06 -2.00
C GLU A 97 10.50 -13.32 -3.31
N TRP A 98 10.35 -11.99 -3.27
CA TRP A 98 10.34 -11.17 -4.48
C TRP A 98 11.61 -11.31 -5.29
N GLU A 99 12.78 -11.29 -4.65
CA GLU A 99 14.07 -11.50 -5.31
C GLU A 99 14.14 -12.85 -6.03
N GLN A 100 13.59 -13.92 -5.44
CA GLN A 100 13.50 -15.23 -6.09
C GLN A 100 12.59 -15.21 -7.32
N ILE A 101 11.41 -14.60 -7.20
CA ILE A 101 10.46 -14.46 -8.32
C ILE A 101 11.10 -13.63 -9.45
N GLU A 102 11.84 -12.57 -9.13
CA GLU A 102 12.55 -11.74 -10.11
C GLU A 102 13.71 -12.48 -10.78
N GLN A 103 14.42 -13.34 -10.04
CA GLN A 103 15.44 -14.23 -10.62
C GLN A 103 14.85 -15.26 -11.59
N GLU A 104 13.65 -15.77 -11.29
CA GLU A 104 12.98 -16.79 -12.11
C GLU A 104 12.34 -16.20 -13.37
N PHE A 105 11.61 -15.09 -13.24
CA PHE A 105 10.78 -14.54 -14.32
C PHE A 105 11.35 -13.27 -14.97
N GLY A 106 12.38 -12.67 -14.38
CA GLY A 106 12.97 -11.40 -14.79
C GLY A 106 12.31 -10.21 -14.10
N ALA A 107 13.13 -9.32 -13.52
CA ALA A 107 12.67 -8.18 -12.74
C ALA A 107 11.71 -7.25 -13.52
N GLU A 108 11.99 -6.98 -14.80
CA GLU A 108 11.11 -6.14 -15.64
C GLU A 108 9.71 -6.75 -15.80
N LYS A 109 9.64 -8.07 -16.04
CA LYS A 109 8.37 -8.78 -16.20
C LYS A 109 7.59 -8.81 -14.89
N VAL A 110 8.27 -9.05 -13.77
CA VAL A 110 7.64 -9.03 -12.45
C VAL A 110 7.13 -7.64 -12.12
N ALA A 111 7.93 -6.59 -12.31
CA ALA A 111 7.53 -5.21 -12.08
C ALA A 111 6.38 -4.76 -13.00
N TYR A 112 6.30 -5.30 -14.21
CA TYR A 112 5.17 -5.05 -15.11
C TYR A 112 3.84 -5.48 -14.48
N TYR A 113 3.77 -6.68 -13.89
CA TYR A 113 2.53 -7.20 -13.30
C TYR A 113 2.34 -6.80 -11.83
N PHE A 114 3.44 -6.61 -11.10
CA PHE A 114 3.47 -6.34 -9.66
C PHE A 114 4.35 -5.12 -9.41
N ALA A 115 3.77 -3.92 -9.49
CA ALA A 115 4.51 -2.69 -9.28
C ALA A 115 4.77 -2.49 -7.77
N PRO A 116 6.02 -2.25 -7.34
CA PRO A 116 6.30 -1.97 -5.94
C PRO A 116 5.64 -0.67 -5.48
N VAL A 117 5.07 -0.68 -4.27
CA VAL A 117 4.60 0.55 -3.62
C VAL A 117 5.83 1.35 -3.17
N GLN A 118 5.89 2.61 -3.59
CA GLN A 118 6.98 3.54 -3.31
C GLN A 118 6.44 4.80 -2.60
N ALA A 119 7.35 5.63 -2.07
CA ALA A 119 6.99 6.84 -1.33
C ALA A 119 6.17 7.86 -2.15
N ASN A 120 6.19 7.77 -3.47
CA ASN A 120 5.43 8.62 -4.39
C ASN A 120 4.40 7.84 -5.21
N SER A 121 4.08 6.59 -4.84
CA SER A 121 3.02 5.84 -5.52
C SER A 121 1.67 6.52 -5.33
N VAL A 122 0.99 6.75 -6.45
CA VAL A 122 -0.43 7.12 -6.53
C VAL A 122 -1.18 5.90 -7.06
N MET A 123 -2.23 5.47 -6.37
CA MET A 123 -2.94 4.22 -6.66
C MET A 123 -4.46 4.46 -6.69
N PHE A 124 -5.07 4.86 -5.59
CA PHE A 124 -6.50 5.19 -5.51
C PHE A 124 -6.81 6.62 -5.94
N GLU A 125 -5.89 7.56 -5.75
CA GLU A 125 -6.11 8.99 -6.03
C GLU A 125 -5.84 9.38 -7.50
N MET A 126 -5.58 8.39 -8.36
CA MET A 126 -5.29 8.61 -9.77
C MET A 126 -6.56 9.03 -10.53
N ASP A 127 -6.51 10.12 -11.30
CA ASP A 127 -7.63 10.52 -12.14
C ASP A 127 -7.75 9.64 -13.41
N MET A 128 -8.90 9.72 -14.10
CA MET A 128 -9.13 8.88 -15.29
C MET A 128 -8.09 9.11 -16.39
N ASN A 129 -7.62 10.34 -16.60
CA ASN A 129 -6.61 10.63 -17.62
C ASN A 129 -5.26 10.01 -17.24
N GLU A 130 -4.89 10.07 -15.97
CA GLU A 130 -3.69 9.42 -15.46
C GLU A 130 -3.77 7.90 -15.59
N VAL A 131 -4.91 7.30 -15.27
CA VAL A 131 -5.16 5.86 -15.48
C VAL A 131 -5.01 5.48 -16.96
N PHE A 132 -5.66 6.21 -17.87
CA PHE A 132 -5.55 5.95 -19.32
C PHE A 132 -4.11 6.13 -19.83
N ALA A 133 -3.43 7.19 -19.41
CA ALA A 133 -2.03 7.41 -19.79
C ALA A 133 -1.13 6.26 -19.31
N LEU A 134 -1.38 5.73 -18.10
CA LEU A 134 -0.61 4.60 -17.58
C LEU A 134 -0.95 3.29 -18.30
N LEU A 135 -2.22 3.04 -18.65
CA LEU A 135 -2.62 1.89 -19.46
C LEU A 135 -1.98 1.93 -20.86
N GLU A 136 -1.97 3.10 -21.51
CA GLU A 136 -1.33 3.29 -22.82
C GLU A 136 0.17 3.02 -22.76
N GLN A 137 0.87 3.56 -21.74
CA GLN A 137 2.30 3.32 -21.54
C GLN A 137 2.64 1.84 -21.36
N ARG A 138 1.71 1.07 -20.79
CA ARG A 138 1.85 -0.37 -20.56
C ARG A 138 1.48 -1.20 -21.79
N GLY A 139 0.79 -0.62 -22.77
CA GLY A 139 0.21 -1.36 -23.89
C GLY A 139 -1.07 -2.12 -23.54
N ASP A 140 -1.73 -1.72 -22.44
CA ASP A 140 -2.97 -2.30 -21.89
C ASP A 140 -4.22 -1.44 -22.25
N ALA A 141 -4.10 -0.45 -23.16
CA ALA A 141 -5.16 0.46 -23.59
C ALA A 141 -6.06 -0.08 -24.72
#